data_AF-A0A4Y2V189-F1
#
_entry.id   AF-A0A4Y2V189-F1
#
_cell.length_a   1.000
_cell.length_b   1.000
_cell.length_c   1.000
_cell.angle_alpha   90.00
_cell.angle_beta   90.00
_cell.angle_gamma   90.00
#
_symmetry.space_group_name_H-M   'P 1'
#
loop_
_entity.id
_entity.type
_entity.pdbx_description
1 polymer ?
#
loop_
_entity_poly.entity_id
_entity_poly.type
_entity_poly.pdbx_seq_one_letter_code
_entity_poly.pdbx_strand_id
1 'polypeptide(L)'
;MIPVWCWDETVWNSFFIAVMARYGVSMNSTFLVNSAAHKYGNQPFDKYIEARENPVVALLTSGEGWHNYHHVFPWDYATSELGYTFNLTKVFIDVMAMIGLAYDLKTANPNAIKERKLKSGDSTRVTLNEK
;
A
#
# COMPACT_ATOMS: atom_id res chain seq x y z
N MET A 1 24.54 -14.97 -7.49
CA MET A 1 24.97 -16.38 -7.66
C MET A 1 23.82 -17.33 -7.95
N ILE A 2 22.66 -17.22 -7.27
CA ILE A 2 21.49 -18.09 -7.56
C ILE A 2 21.15 -18.17 -9.07
N PRO A 3 21.05 -17.05 -9.83
CA PRO A 3 20.70 -17.15 -11.25
C PRO A 3 21.75 -17.90 -12.09
N VAL A 4 23.03 -17.69 -11.77
CA VAL A 4 24.17 -18.38 -12.43
C VAL A 4 24.10 -19.88 -12.16
N TRP A 5 23.79 -20.30 -10.94
CA TRP A 5 23.81 -21.71 -10.57
C TRP A 5 22.54 -22.47 -10.94
N CYS A 6 21.37 -21.82 -10.90
CA CYS A 6 20.10 -22.50 -11.08
C CYS A 6 19.62 -22.54 -12.54
N TRP A 7 20.02 -21.58 -13.37
CA TRP A 7 19.60 -21.52 -14.79
C TRP A 7 20.66 -20.92 -15.72
N ASP A 8 21.95 -21.04 -15.34
CA ASP A 8 23.11 -20.70 -16.16
C ASP A 8 23.14 -19.26 -16.70
N GLU A 9 22.63 -18.31 -15.91
CA GLU A 9 22.70 -16.89 -16.25
C GLU A 9 24.15 -16.37 -16.15
N THR A 10 24.49 -15.38 -16.96
CA THR A 10 25.82 -14.76 -16.90
C THR A 10 26.03 -14.02 -15.56
N VAL A 11 27.27 -14.01 -15.07
CA VAL A 11 27.62 -13.30 -13.83
C VAL A 11 27.27 -11.81 -13.92
N TRP A 12 27.48 -11.20 -15.08
CA TRP A 12 27.23 -9.77 -15.31
C TRP A 12 25.75 -9.42 -15.30
N ASN A 13 24.90 -10.17 -16.01
CA ASN A 13 23.45 -9.96 -15.95
C ASN A 13 22.92 -10.21 -14.53
N SER A 14 23.41 -11.27 -13.88
CA SER A 14 23.05 -11.56 -12.49
C SER A 14 23.37 -10.40 -11.55
N PHE A 15 24.53 -9.76 -11.71
CA PHE A 15 24.94 -8.63 -10.89
C PHE A 15 24.15 -7.36 -11.22
N PHE A 16 24.15 -6.92 -12.49
CA PHE A 16 23.55 -5.64 -12.85
C PHE A 16 22.02 -5.66 -12.84
N ILE A 17 21.38 -6.76 -13.22
CA ILE A 17 19.92 -6.84 -13.32
C ILE A 17 19.33 -7.38 -12.02
N ALA A 18 19.66 -8.64 -11.68
CA ALA A 18 19.01 -9.32 -10.56
C ALA A 18 19.40 -8.76 -9.19
N VAL A 19 20.54 -8.08 -9.07
CA VAL A 19 20.95 -7.39 -7.84
C VAL A 19 20.77 -5.87 -7.96
N MET A 20 21.55 -5.18 -8.79
CA MET A 20 21.58 -3.71 -8.79
C MET A 20 20.27 -3.09 -9.26
N ALA A 21 19.78 -3.45 -10.45
CA ALA A 21 18.55 -2.89 -10.99
C ALA A 21 17.33 -3.26 -10.13
N ARG A 22 17.22 -4.53 -9.71
CA ARG A 22 16.17 -4.96 -8.77
C ARG A 22 16.17 -4.12 -7.50
N TYR A 23 17.34 -3.97 -6.86
CA TYR A 23 17.46 -3.19 -5.64
C TYR A 23 17.11 -1.70 -5.86
N GLY A 24 17.62 -1.11 -6.94
CA GLY A 24 17.32 0.26 -7.32
C GLY A 24 15.83 0.49 -7.54
N VAL A 25 15.15 -0.39 -8.27
CA VAL A 25 13.70 -0.32 -8.49
C VAL A 25 12.95 -0.48 -7.17
N SER A 26 13.26 -1.49 -6.35
CA SER A 26 12.61 -1.69 -5.04
C SER A 26 12.75 -0.48 -4.13
N MET A 27 13.95 0.14 -4.10
CA MET A 27 14.21 1.32 -3.31
C MET A 27 13.39 2.52 -3.78
N ASN A 28 13.37 2.77 -5.10
CA ASN A 28 12.59 3.87 -5.67
C ASN A 28 11.09 3.67 -5.46
N SER A 29 10.57 2.45 -5.61
CA SER A 29 9.17 2.14 -5.27
C SER A 29 8.87 2.50 -3.82
N THR A 30 9.75 2.15 -2.88
CA THR A 30 9.58 2.51 -1.46
C THR A 30 9.62 4.02 -1.23
N PHE A 31 10.52 4.73 -1.91
CA PHE A 31 10.61 6.19 -1.80
C PHE A 31 9.41 6.92 -2.40
N LEU A 32 8.68 6.32 -3.34
CA LEU A 32 7.41 6.87 -3.86
C LEU A 32 6.34 6.98 -2.76
N VAL A 33 6.34 6.09 -1.76
CA VAL A 33 5.44 6.21 -0.60
C VAL A 33 5.73 7.50 0.16
N ASN A 34 7.00 7.80 0.43
CA ASN A 34 7.41 8.99 1.18
C ASN A 34 7.33 10.29 0.36
N SER A 35 7.25 10.20 -0.97
CA SER A 35 7.27 11.37 -1.86
C SER A 35 5.93 11.54 -2.58
N ALA A 36 5.67 10.72 -3.59
CA ALA A 36 4.46 10.83 -4.41
C ALA A 36 3.18 10.66 -3.59
N ALA A 37 3.13 9.72 -2.64
CA ALA A 37 1.95 9.54 -1.78
C ALA A 37 1.78 10.62 -0.69
N HIS A 38 2.69 11.59 -0.61
CA HIS A 38 2.54 12.80 0.21
C HIS A 38 2.29 14.06 -0.62
N LYS A 39 2.26 13.97 -1.96
CA LYS A 39 2.17 15.14 -2.84
C LYS A 39 1.08 15.03 -3.90
N TYR A 40 0.79 13.82 -4.38
CA TYR A 40 -0.13 13.58 -5.50
C TYR A 40 -1.18 12.55 -5.14
N GLY A 41 -2.46 12.90 -5.30
CA GLY A 41 -3.59 12.04 -4.99
C GLY A 41 -4.64 12.72 -4.12
N ASN A 42 -5.64 11.93 -3.72
CA ASN A 42 -6.81 12.39 -2.97
C ASN A 42 -6.61 12.19 -1.45
N GLN A 43 -7.38 12.90 -0.64
CA GLN A 43 -7.35 12.85 0.83
C GLN A 43 -8.75 12.54 1.40
N PRO A 44 -9.33 11.37 1.10
CA PRO A 44 -10.73 11.07 1.43
C PRO A 44 -11.01 10.92 2.93
N PHE A 45 -10.01 10.68 3.77
CA PHE A 45 -10.18 10.49 5.21
C PHE A 45 -9.75 11.72 6.02
N ASP A 46 -8.65 12.36 5.65
CA ASP A 46 -8.18 13.57 6.30
C ASP A 46 -7.42 14.48 5.34
N LYS A 47 -8.04 15.61 4.97
CA LYS A 47 -7.46 16.63 4.09
C LYS A 47 -6.45 17.54 4.77
N TYR A 48 -6.29 17.46 6.09
CA TYR A 48 -5.38 18.31 6.87
C TYR A 48 -3.99 17.69 7.06
N ILE A 49 -3.77 16.44 6.62
CA ILE A 49 -2.45 15.78 6.60
C ILE A 49 -1.96 15.64 5.16
N GLU A 50 -0.65 15.66 4.92
CA GLU A 50 -0.11 15.60 3.55
C GLU A 50 -0.27 14.22 2.86
N ALA A 51 -0.52 13.16 3.61
CA ALA A 51 -0.68 11.81 3.06
C ALA A 51 -1.89 11.70 2.12
N ARG A 52 -1.73 11.02 0.98
CA ARG A 52 -2.69 10.94 -0.12
C ARG A 52 -2.88 9.51 -0.59
N GLU A 53 -4.08 9.21 -1.07
CA GLU A 53 -4.40 7.99 -1.80
C GLU A 53 -3.89 8.12 -3.24
N ASN A 54 -2.99 7.21 -3.64
CA ASN A 54 -2.41 7.19 -4.97
C ASN A 54 -2.40 5.75 -5.54
N PRO A 55 -3.31 5.43 -6.49
CA PRO A 55 -3.43 4.07 -7.05
C PRO A 55 -2.17 3.60 -7.78
N VAL A 56 -1.40 4.51 -8.40
CA VAL A 56 -0.15 4.16 -9.09
C VAL A 56 0.91 3.76 -8.06
N VAL A 57 1.04 4.52 -6.98
CA VAL A 57 1.93 4.13 -5.87
C VAL A 57 1.47 2.80 -5.29
N ALA A 58 0.17 2.61 -5.04
CA ALA A 58 -0.35 1.36 -4.47
C ALA A 58 0.00 0.14 -5.32
N LEU A 59 -0.11 0.25 -6.65
CA LEU A 59 0.31 -0.81 -7.57
C LEU A 59 1.82 -1.09 -7.48
N LEU A 60 2.65 -0.05 -7.49
CA LEU A 60 4.12 -0.18 -7.46
C LEU A 60 4.68 -0.65 -6.11
N THR A 61 3.92 -0.47 -5.04
CA THR A 61 4.32 -0.79 -3.66
C THR A 61 3.48 -1.90 -3.05
N SER A 62 2.71 -2.63 -3.87
CA SER A 62 1.93 -3.79 -3.45
C SER A 62 0.84 -3.51 -2.40
N GLY A 63 0.39 -2.27 -2.25
CA GLY A 63 -0.67 -1.88 -1.31
C GLY A 63 -0.43 -0.56 -0.57
N GLU A 64 0.82 -0.11 -0.46
CA GLU A 64 1.19 1.00 0.44
C GLU A 64 0.84 2.41 -0.06
N GLY A 65 0.23 2.52 -1.24
CA GLY A 65 -0.18 3.82 -1.83
C GLY A 65 -1.52 4.34 -1.33
N TRP A 66 -2.26 3.58 -0.53
CA TRP A 66 -3.46 4.03 0.18
C TRP A 66 -3.08 4.81 1.46
N HIS A 67 -2.27 5.84 1.26
CA HIS A 67 -1.47 6.43 2.33
C HIS A 67 -2.28 7.39 3.21
N ASN A 68 -3.34 8.02 2.69
CA ASN A 68 -4.23 8.83 3.52
C ASN A 68 -4.97 7.95 4.53
N TYR A 69 -5.44 6.77 4.12
CA TYR A 69 -6.02 5.78 5.03
C TYR A 69 -5.00 5.32 6.07
N HIS A 70 -3.82 4.90 5.61
CA HIS A 70 -2.77 4.37 6.48
C HIS A 70 -2.36 5.36 7.60
N HIS A 71 -2.21 6.65 7.30
CA HIS A 71 -1.89 7.65 8.31
C HIS A 71 -3.03 7.91 9.31
N VAL A 72 -4.28 7.71 8.89
CA VAL A 72 -5.46 7.94 9.73
C VAL A 72 -5.79 6.73 10.60
N PHE A 73 -5.58 5.52 10.07
CA PHE A 73 -5.81 4.24 10.75
C PHE A 73 -4.56 3.37 10.75
N PRO A 74 -3.45 3.79 11.40
CA PRO A 74 -2.14 3.13 11.30
C PRO A 74 -2.09 1.72 11.91
N TRP A 75 -3.11 1.33 12.68
CA TRP A 75 -3.23 0.00 13.27
C TRP A 75 -3.98 -0.99 12.39
N ASP A 76 -4.59 -0.55 11.29
CA ASP A 76 -5.32 -1.42 10.38
C ASP A 76 -4.35 -2.24 9.53
N TYR A 77 -4.40 -3.57 9.65
CA TYR A 77 -3.50 -4.48 8.95
C TYR A 77 -3.63 -4.39 7.41
N ALA A 78 -4.80 -4.00 6.91
CA ALA A 78 -5.08 -3.94 5.50
C ALA A 78 -4.56 -2.64 4.86
N THR A 79 -4.19 -1.63 5.64
CA THR A 79 -3.71 -0.31 5.17
C THR A 79 -4.62 0.41 4.17
N SER A 80 -5.85 -0.08 3.96
CA SER A 80 -6.80 0.44 2.98
C SER A 80 -8.23 0.05 3.30
N GLU A 81 -9.18 0.92 2.98
CA GLU A 81 -10.61 0.58 2.99
C GLU A 81 -11.04 -0.27 1.78
N LEU A 82 -10.25 -0.29 0.69
CA LEU A 82 -10.66 -0.88 -0.60
C LEU A 82 -10.38 -2.39 -0.69
N GLY A 83 -10.13 -3.03 0.44
CA GLY A 83 -9.82 -4.46 0.54
C GLY A 83 -8.65 -4.84 -0.35
N TYR A 84 -8.90 -5.70 -1.35
CA TYR A 84 -7.86 -6.27 -2.21
C TYR A 84 -7.44 -5.38 -3.39
N THR A 85 -8.06 -4.20 -3.56
CA THR A 85 -7.76 -3.31 -4.70
C THR A 85 -6.30 -2.83 -4.62
N PHE A 86 -5.47 -3.28 -5.55
CA PHE A 86 -4.02 -3.02 -5.59
C PHE A 86 -3.30 -3.30 -4.27
N ASN A 87 -3.74 -4.29 -3.51
CA ASN A 87 -3.20 -4.61 -2.20
C ASN A 87 -2.80 -6.09 -2.10
N LEU A 88 -1.63 -6.41 -2.64
CA LEU A 88 -1.08 -7.76 -2.59
C LEU A 88 -0.58 -8.12 -1.19
N THR A 89 -0.14 -7.14 -0.41
CA THR A 89 0.26 -7.34 1.00
C THR A 89 -0.89 -7.91 1.82
N LYS A 90 -2.10 -7.35 1.68
CA LYS A 90 -3.30 -7.90 2.31
C LYS A 90 -3.58 -9.34 1.91
N VAL A 91 -3.53 -9.64 0.60
CA VAL A 91 -3.75 -11.03 0.10
C VAL A 91 -2.75 -11.99 0.74
N PHE A 92 -1.47 -11.60 0.80
CA PHE A 92 -0.45 -12.41 1.46
C PHE A 92 -0.76 -12.66 2.93
N ILE A 93 -1.10 -11.61 3.70
CA ILE A 93 -1.45 -11.73 5.12
C ILE A 93 -2.69 -12.63 5.31
N ASP A 94 -3.72 -12.48 4.48
CA ASP A 94 -4.94 -13.28 4.57
C ASP A 94 -4.67 -14.76 4.27
N VAL A 95 -3.77 -15.07 3.32
CA VAL A 95 -3.30 -16.45 3.07
C VAL A 95 -2.53 -16.98 4.26
N MET A 96 -1.62 -16.19 4.85
CA MET A 96 -0.89 -16.59 6.06
C MET A 96 -1.84 -16.84 7.23
N ALA A 97 -2.90 -16.04 7.37
CA ALA A 97 -3.92 -16.24 8.40
C ALA A 97 -4.75 -17.51 8.16
N MET A 98 -5.08 -17.81 6.90
CA MET A 98 -5.78 -19.03 6.51
C MET A 98 -5.02 -20.29 6.90
N ILE A 99 -3.69 -20.27 6.80
CA ILE A 99 -2.84 -21.40 7.22
C ILE A 99 -2.36 -21.32 8.67
N GLY A 100 -2.89 -20.37 9.46
CA GLY A 100 -2.62 -20.22 10.89
C GLY A 100 -1.27 -19.59 11.25
N LEU A 101 -0.56 -19.00 10.28
CA LEU A 101 0.72 -18.30 10.52
C LEU A 101 0.53 -16.82 10.90
N ALA A 102 -0.65 -16.25 10.66
CA ALA A 102 -1.02 -14.91 11.12
C ALA A 102 -2.36 -14.96 11.89
N TYR A 103 -2.52 -14.10 12.88
CA TYR A 103 -3.71 -14.03 13.74
C TYR A 103 -3.83 -12.62 14.33
N ASP A 104 -4.95 -12.34 15.02
CA ASP A 104 -5.27 -11.02 15.60
C ASP A 104 -5.17 -9.86 14.60
N LEU A 105 -5.65 -10.08 13.37
CA LEU A 105 -5.66 -9.07 12.32
C LEU A 105 -6.64 -7.95 12.69
N LYS A 106 -6.12 -6.74 12.89
CA LYS A 106 -6.91 -5.58 13.33
C LYS A 106 -7.41 -4.79 12.13
N THR A 107 -8.70 -4.51 12.09
CA THR A 107 -9.32 -3.63 11.08
C THR A 107 -9.99 -2.44 11.73
N ALA A 108 -9.99 -1.29 11.05
CA ALA A 108 -10.72 -0.13 11.52
C ALA A 108 -12.24 -0.37 11.44
N ASN A 109 -12.97 0.20 12.39
CA ASN A 109 -14.43 0.08 12.43
C ASN A 109 -15.05 0.83 11.22
N PRO A 110 -15.92 0.19 10.42
CA PRO A 110 -16.57 0.83 9.27
C PRO A 110 -17.28 2.15 9.59
N ASN A 111 -17.90 2.26 10.76
CA ASN A 111 -18.56 3.49 11.20
C ASN A 111 -17.52 4.59 11.48
N ALA A 112 -16.40 4.24 12.12
CA ALA A 112 -15.32 5.20 12.36
C ALA A 112 -14.68 5.69 11.05
N ILE A 113 -14.51 4.80 10.06
CA ILE A 113 -14.06 5.17 8.72
C ILE A 113 -15.03 6.17 8.09
N LYS A 114 -16.34 5.87 8.10
CA LYS A 114 -17.39 6.74 7.54
C LYS A 114 -17.42 8.11 8.22
N GLU A 115 -17.45 8.13 9.55
CA GLU A 115 -17.43 9.36 10.35
C GLU A 115 -16.20 10.22 10.04
N ARG A 116 -15.02 9.58 9.89
CA ARG A 116 -13.78 10.28 9.57
C ARG A 116 -13.83 10.92 8.19
N LYS A 117 -14.32 10.21 7.16
CA LYS A 117 -14.54 10.77 5.82
C LYS A 117 -15.46 11.99 5.85
N LEU A 118 -16.57 11.92 6.58
CA LEU A 118 -17.53 13.03 6.68
C LEU A 118 -16.96 14.22 7.45
N LYS A 119 -16.16 13.96 8.50
CA LYS A 119 -15.61 15.01 9.36
C LYS A 119 -14.43 15.76 8.74
N SER A 120 -13.49 15.04 8.12
CA SER A 120 -12.21 15.61 7.66
C SER A 120 -11.81 15.27 6.23
N GLY A 121 -12.58 14.43 5.53
CA GLY A 121 -12.29 14.06 4.15
C GLY A 121 -12.41 15.22 3.16
N ASP A 122 -11.74 15.08 2.02
CA ASP A 122 -11.82 15.99 0.88
C ASP A 122 -13.08 15.77 0.00
N SER A 123 -14.00 14.91 0.42
CA SER A 123 -15.23 14.53 -0.30
C SER A 123 -15.04 13.70 -1.58
N THR A 124 -13.81 13.31 -1.94
CA THR A 124 -13.57 12.50 -3.16
C THR A 124 -14.14 11.09 -3.11
N ARG A 125 -14.41 10.56 -1.90
CA ARG A 125 -15.01 9.23 -1.66
C ARG A 125 -16.22 9.26 -0.73
N VAL A 126 -16.98 10.34 -0.74
CA VAL A 126 -18.30 10.44 -0.08
C VAL A 126 -19.37 10.38 -1.15
N THR A 127 -20.25 9.38 -1.09
CA THR A 127 -21.38 9.27 -2.02
C THR A 127 -22.50 10.23 -1.62
N LEU A 128 -23.36 10.65 -2.57
CA LEU A 128 -24.45 11.59 -2.31
C LEU A 128 -25.44 11.10 -1.24
N ASN A 129 -25.55 9.78 -1.04
CA ASN A 129 -26.42 9.15 -0.04
C ASN A 129 -25.81 9.10 1.37
N GLU A 130 -24.55 9.52 1.53
CA GLU A 130 -23.83 9.53 2.81
C GLU A 130 -23.72 10.93 3.43
N LYS A 131 -24.16 11.97 2.70
CA LYS A 131 -24.37 13.33 3.24
C LYS A 131 -25.68 13.40 4.01
#